data_AF-A0A258EMW1-F1
#
_entry.id   AF-A0A258EMW1-F1
#
_cell.length_a   1.000
_cell.length_b   1.000
_cell.length_c   1.000
_cell.angle_alpha   90.00
_cell.angle_beta   90.00
_cell.angle_gamma   90.00
#
_symmetry.space_group_name_H-M   'P 1'
#
loop_
_entity.id
_entity.type
_entity.pdbx_description
1 polymer ?
#
loop_
_entity_poly.entity_id
_entity_poly.type
_entity_poly.pdbx_seq_one_letter_code
_entity_poly.pdbx_strand_id
1 'polypeptide(L)' 'MPARDLALLTEAAREAGKIALRYWRKNPQVWDKGGEHGPVTEADIAVNEMLKARLLAARPDYG' A
#
# COMPACT_ATOMS: atom_id res chain seq x y z
N MET A 1 -16.63 -10.83 -2.26
CA MET A 1 -15.23 -11.26 -2.49
C MET A 1 -15.19 -12.77 -2.31
N PRO A 2 -14.67 -13.55 -3.27
CA PRO A 2 -14.53 -14.99 -3.06
C PRO A 2 -13.74 -15.19 -1.76
N ALA A 3 -14.15 -16.16 -0.95
CA ALA A 3 -13.54 -16.43 0.36
C ALA A 3 -12.01 -16.69 0.32
N ARG A 4 -11.45 -16.88 -0.89
CA ARG A 4 -10.03 -17.12 -1.17
C ARG A 4 -9.10 -15.91 -1.00
N ASP A 5 -9.60 -14.67 -1.03
CA ASP A 5 -8.70 -13.50 -0.99
C ASP A 5 -8.62 -12.84 0.38
N LEU A 6 -9.53 -13.17 1.31
CA LEU A 6 -9.55 -12.54 2.63
C LEU A 6 -8.23 -12.75 3.39
N ALA A 7 -7.69 -13.96 3.38
CA ALA A 7 -6.40 -14.26 4.01
C ALA A 7 -5.26 -13.45 3.36
N LEU A 8 -5.21 -13.43 2.03
CA LEU A 8 -4.22 -12.68 1.26
C LEU A 8 -4.27 -11.18 1.58
N LEU A 9 -5.47 -10.59 1.57
CA LEU A 9 -5.67 -9.17 1.86
C LEU A 9 -5.33 -8.84 3.31
N THR A 10 -5.67 -9.72 4.26
CA THR A 10 -5.35 -9.53 5.67
C THR A 10 -3.84 -9.51 5.91
N GLU A 11 -3.10 -10.43 5.28
CA GLU A 11 -1.64 -10.46 5.37
C GLU A 11 -1.01 -9.23 4.71
N ALA A 12 -1.46 -8.89 3.50
CA ALA A 12 -0.98 -7.71 2.77
C ALA A 12 -1.19 -6.42 3.57
N ALA A 13 -2.37 -6.25 4.21
CA ALA A 13 -2.66 -5.10 5.06
C ALA A 13 -1.74 -5.03 6.29
N ARG A 14 -1.43 -6.17 6.92
CA ARG A 14 -0.49 -6.23 8.06
C ARG A 14 0.93 -5.85 7.64
N GLU A 15 1.37 -6.30 6.48
CA GLU A 15 2.69 -5.94 5.93
C GLU A 15 2.76 -4.46 5.54
N ALA A 16 1.71 -3.93 4.91
CA ALA A 16 1.59 -2.50 4.60
C ALA A 16 1.68 -1.65 5.87
N GLY A 17 0.98 -2.04 6.93
CA GLY A 17 1.06 -1.37 8.23
C GLY A 17 2.48 -1.34 8.81
N LYS A 18 3.23 -2.45 8.71
CA LYS A 18 4.63 -2.50 9.14
C LYS A 18 5.54 -1.57 8.34
N ILE A 19 5.24 -1.33 7.06
CA ILE A 19 5.98 -0.37 6.22
C ILE A 19 5.60 1.05 6.62
N ALA A 20 4.30 1.36 6.66
CA ALA A 20 3.80 2.69 7.03
C ALA A 20 4.32 3.15 8.40
N LEU A 21 4.36 2.25 9.39
CA LEU A 21 4.90 2.54 10.73
C LEU A 21 6.37 2.99 10.74
N ARG A 22 7.17 2.65 9.71
CA ARG A 22 8.57 3.12 9.61
C ARG A 22 8.66 4.62 9.31
N TYR A 23 7.63 5.18 8.69
CA TYR A 23 7.53 6.60 8.33
C TYR A 23 6.77 7.42 9.39
N TRP A 24 6.09 6.74 10.32
CA TRP A 24 5.33 7.39 11.38
C TRP A 24 6.24 8.27 12.26
N ARG A 25 5.88 9.56 12.38
CA ARG A 25 6.65 10.59 13.11
C ARG A 25 8.10 10.77 12.61
N LYS A 26 8.37 10.43 11.34
CA LYS A 26 9.68 10.62 10.69
C LYS A 26 9.73 11.78 9.70
N ASN A 27 8.68 12.58 9.63
CA ASN A 27 8.55 13.70 8.68
C ASN A 27 8.79 13.25 7.22
N PRO A 28 7.99 12.27 6.71
CA PRO A 28 8.18 11.75 5.36
C PRO A 28 7.99 12.84 4.31
N GLN A 29 8.66 12.71 3.18
CA GLN A 29 8.42 13.60 2.04
C GLN A 29 6.96 13.49 1.60
N VAL A 30 6.36 14.65 1.33
CA VAL A 30 4.98 14.80 0.87
C VAL A 30 5.01 15.45 -0.49
N TRP A 31 4.26 14.89 -1.43
CA TRP A 31 4.00 15.48 -2.73
C TRP A 31 2.54 15.85 -2.83
N ASP A 32 2.28 17.11 -3.15
CA ASP A 32 0.96 17.57 -3.54
C ASP A 32 0.78 17.35 -5.05
N LYS A 33 -0.24 16.59 -5.44
CA LYS A 33 -0.56 16.30 -6.84
C LYS A 33 -1.37 17.42 -7.51
N GLY A 34 -1.78 18.44 -6.76
CA GLY A 34 -2.67 19.49 -7.21
C GLY A 34 -4.11 19.01 -7.43
N GLY A 35 -5.04 19.96 -7.50
CA GLY A 35 -6.47 19.67 -7.66
C GLY A 35 -7.07 18.94 -6.43
N GLU A 36 -8.04 18.06 -6.67
CA GLU A 36 -8.74 17.30 -5.61
C GLU A 36 -8.06 15.95 -5.28
N HIS A 37 -6.83 15.72 -5.74
CA HIS A 37 -6.18 14.41 -5.68
C HIS A 37 -5.46 14.08 -4.36
N GLY A 38 -5.47 15.01 -3.40
CA GLY A 38 -4.89 14.85 -2.07
C GLY A 38 -3.36 14.69 -2.06
N PRO A 39 -2.70 14.99 -0.93
CA PRO A 39 -1.27 14.77 -0.80
C PRO A 39 -0.95 13.27 -0.75
N VAL A 40 0.21 12.89 -1.28
CA VAL A 40 0.80 11.56 -1.17
C VAL A 40 2.13 11.65 -0.43
N THR A 41 2.47 10.64 0.37
CA THR A 41 3.71 10.58 1.14
C THR A 41 4.65 9.46 0.69
N GLU A 42 5.90 9.47 1.16
CA GLU A 42 6.83 8.34 0.94
C GLU A 42 6.26 7.02 1.43
N ALA A 43 5.50 7.07 2.52
CA ALA A 43 4.85 5.89 3.08
C ALA A 43 3.82 5.31 2.10
N ASP A 44 3.01 6.16 1.47
CA ASP A 44 1.98 5.74 0.52
C ASP A 44 2.60 5.09 -0.72
N ILE A 45 3.70 5.67 -1.24
CA ILE A 45 4.44 5.12 -2.38
C ILE A 45 5.04 3.76 -1.99
N ALA A 46 5.73 3.66 -0.85
CA ALA A 46 6.35 2.41 -0.40
C ALA A 46 5.31 1.30 -0.15
N VAL A 47 4.16 1.66 0.42
CA VAL A 47 3.03 0.74 0.62
C VAL A 47 2.46 0.30 -0.72
N ASN A 48 2.25 1.21 -1.67
CA ASN A 48 1.72 0.89 -3.00
C ASN A 48 2.63 -0.10 -3.75
N GLU A 49 3.94 0.13 -3.78
CA GLU A 49 4.88 -0.76 -4.45
C GLU A 49 4.88 -2.17 -3.84
N MET A 50 4.87 -2.26 -2.51
CA MET A 50 4.77 -3.56 -1.83
C MET A 50 3.45 -4.28 -2.14
N LEU A 51 2.32 -3.57 -2.06
CA LEU A 51 1.01 -4.14 -2.35
C LEU A 51 0.90 -4.62 -3.79
N LYS A 52 1.35 -3.82 -4.76
CA LYS A 52 1.41 -4.23 -6.17
C LYS A 52 2.22 -5.51 -6.33
N ALA A 53 3.45 -5.54 -5.80
CA ALA A 53 4.30 -6.71 -5.91
C ALA A 53 3.65 -7.96 -5.31
N ARG A 54 3.11 -7.87 -4.08
CA ARG A 54 2.54 -9.02 -3.37
C ARG A 54 1.23 -9.50 -4.00
N LEU A 55 0.31 -8.59 -4.30
CA LEU A 55 -1.03 -8.94 -4.77
C LEU A 55 -0.99 -9.44 -6.22
N LEU A 56 -0.22 -8.80 -7.11
CA LEU A 56 -0.09 -9.24 -8.49
C LEU A 56 0.68 -10.57 -8.60
N ALA A 57 1.65 -10.82 -7.72
CA ALA A 57 2.30 -12.14 -7.66
C ALA A 57 1.33 -13.25 -7.24
N ALA A 58 0.42 -12.97 -6.30
CA ALA A 58 -0.55 -13.93 -5.80
C ALA A 58 -1.78 -14.09 -6.72
N ARG A 59 -2.13 -13.05 -7.47
CA ARG A 59 -3.26 -12.98 -8.41
C ARG A 59 -2.83 -12.26 -9.70
N PRO A 60 -2.09 -12.92 -10.59
CA PRO A 60 -1.56 -12.28 -11.81
C PRO A 60 -2.65 -11.76 -12.75
N ASP A 61 -3.82 -12.39 -12.73
CA ASP A 61 -4.96 -12.01 -13.58
C ASP A 61 -5.77 -10.83 -13.01
N TYR A 62 -5.41 -10.33 -11.83
CA TYR A 62 -6.06 -9.15 -11.23
C TYR A 62 -5.22 -7.92 -11.58
N GLY A 63 -5.82 -6.94 -12.26
CA GLY A 63 -5.11 -5.73 -12.69
C GLY A 63 -5.55 -5.26 -14.07
#